data_AF-A0A835BTI1-F1
#
_entry.id   AF-A0A835BTI1-F1
#
_cell.length_a   1.000
_cell.length_b   1.000
_cell.length_c   1.000
_cell.angle_alpha   90.00
_cell.angle_beta   90.00
_cell.angle_gamma   90.00
#
_symmetry.space_group_name_H-M   'P 1'
#
loop_
_entity.id
_entity.type
_entity.pdbx_description
1 polymer ?
#
loop_
_entity_poly.entity_id
_entity_poly.type
_entity_poly.pdbx_seq_one_letter_code
_entity_poly.pdbx_strand_id
1 'polypeptide(L)'
;MVQVPSDGIQTEEWWNSEMAKLPKNLKPNKATILIYTASNVWKERNRRVFEGKSASPSAIINLIKEEANIRALALRDEIVQLTQ
;
A
#
# COMPACT_ATOMS: atom_id res chain seq x y z
N MET A 1 -0.08 -11.55 -9.36
CA MET A 1 1.10 -10.64 -9.31
C MET A 1 0.70 -9.32 -9.95
N VAL A 2 1.23 -8.18 -9.49
CA VAL A 2 1.03 -6.88 -10.17
C VAL A 2 2.06 -6.81 -11.29
N GLN A 3 1.60 -6.53 -12.51
CA GLN A 3 2.50 -6.39 -13.66
C GLN A 3 3.10 -4.99 -13.69
N VAL A 4 4.41 -4.86 -13.95
CA VAL A 4 5.07 -3.55 -14.08
C VAL A 4 4.44 -2.79 -15.27
N PRO A 5 4.17 -1.47 -15.14
CA PRO A 5 3.63 -0.68 -16.24
C PRO A 5 4.60 -0.66 -17.44
N SER A 6 4.05 -0.71 -18.65
CA SER A 6 4.80 -0.50 -19.89
C SER A 6 5.19 0.97 -20.05
N ASP A 7 6.30 1.22 -20.76
CA ASP A 7 6.80 2.58 -21.00
C ASP A 7 5.73 3.46 -21.66
N GLY A 8 5.58 4.69 -21.15
CA GLY A 8 4.65 5.69 -21.68
C GLY A 8 3.22 5.64 -21.11
N ILE A 9 2.85 4.63 -20.32
CA ILE A 9 1.55 4.58 -19.64
C ILE A 9 1.61 5.43 -18.37
N GLN A 10 0.58 6.25 -18.14
CA GLN A 10 0.47 6.99 -16.88
C GLN A 10 0.19 6.05 -15.71
N THR A 11 0.78 6.33 -14.55
CA THR A 11 0.63 5.50 -13.34
C THR A 11 -0.84 5.29 -12.97
N GLU A 12 -1.68 6.32 -13.10
CA GLU A 12 -3.13 6.22 -12.82
C GLU A 12 -3.85 5.29 -13.80
N GLU A 13 -3.56 5.41 -15.10
CA GLU A 13 -4.16 4.57 -16.14
C GLU A 13 -3.81 3.10 -15.94
N TRP A 14 -2.51 2.81 -15.74
CA TRP A 14 -2.05 1.47 -15.42
C TRP A 14 -2.73 0.92 -14.16
N TRP A 15 -2.78 1.71 -13.09
CA TRP A 15 -3.40 1.33 -11.82
C TRP A 15 -4.88 0.96 -11.99
N ASN A 16 -5.65 1.83 -12.65
CA ASN A 16 -7.07 1.61 -12.88
C ASN A 16 -7.29 0.35 -13.72
N SER A 17 -6.44 0.09 -14.71
CA SER A 17 -6.51 -1.12 -15.54
C SER A 17 -6.23 -2.40 -14.72
N GLU A 18 -5.25 -2.39 -13.82
CA GLU A 18 -4.91 -3.55 -12.98
C GLU A 18 -6.01 -3.81 -11.93
N MET A 19 -6.58 -2.74 -11.35
CA MET A 19 -7.68 -2.84 -10.40
C MET A 19 -8.99 -3.32 -11.05
N ALA A 20 -9.22 -3.00 -12.34
CA ALA A 20 -10.38 -3.47 -13.08
C ALA A 20 -10.38 -5.00 -13.24
N LYS A 21 -9.20 -5.60 -13.47
CA LYS A 21 -9.00 -7.05 -13.70
C LYS A 21 -9.24 -7.91 -12.46
N LEU A 22 -9.24 -7.34 -11.26
CA LEU A 22 -9.36 -8.10 -10.02
C LEU A 22 -10.81 -8.52 -9.69
N PRO A 23 -11.03 -9.70 -9.10
CA PRO A 23 -12.31 -10.07 -8.50
C PRO A 23 -12.78 -9.04 -7.46
N LYS A 24 -14.08 -8.75 -7.40
CA LYS A 24 -14.66 -7.72 -6.50
C LYS A 24 -14.25 -7.87 -5.05
N ASN A 25 -14.15 -9.11 -4.55
CA ASN A 25 -13.74 -9.42 -3.17
C ASN A 25 -12.26 -9.14 -2.87
N LEU A 26 -11.39 -9.09 -3.89
CA LEU A 26 -9.96 -8.84 -3.73
C LEU A 26 -9.57 -7.37 -3.92
N LYS A 27 -10.44 -6.57 -4.58
CA LYS A 27 -10.20 -5.14 -4.83
C LYS A 27 -9.92 -4.35 -3.54
N PRO A 28 -10.67 -4.50 -2.43
CA PRO A 28 -10.44 -3.70 -1.22
C PRO A 28 -9.07 -3.97 -0.59
N ASN A 29 -8.69 -5.25 -0.49
CA ASN A 29 -7.39 -5.65 0.06
C ASN A 29 -6.25 -5.13 -0.81
N LYS A 30 -6.40 -5.21 -2.14
CA LYS A 30 -5.40 -4.69 -3.06
C LYS A 30 -5.25 -3.18 -2.97
N ALA A 31 -6.37 -2.45 -3.01
CA ALA A 31 -6.39 -1.00 -2.87
C ALA A 31 -5.72 -0.56 -1.57
N THR A 32 -5.99 -1.27 -0.46
CA THR A 32 -5.38 -0.97 0.83
C THR A 32 -3.85 -1.05 0.78
N ILE A 33 -3.28 -2.15 0.27
CA ILE A 33 -1.81 -2.32 0.18
C ILE A 33 -1.19 -1.19 -0.62
N LEU A 34 -1.84 -0.81 -1.72
CA LEU A 34 -1.32 0.23 -2.59
C LEU A 34 -1.43 1.62 -1.95
N ILE A 35 -2.51 1.92 -1.21
CA ILE A 35 -2.66 3.15 -0.43
C ILE A 35 -1.54 3.28 0.60
N TYR A 36 -1.26 2.23 1.37
CA TYR A 36 -0.15 2.24 2.32
C TYR A 36 1.20 2.42 1.63
N THR A 37 1.38 1.81 0.47
CA THR A 37 2.60 1.97 -0.32
C THR A 37 2.79 3.42 -0.76
N ALA A 38 1.78 4.02 -1.41
CA ALA A 38 1.83 5.40 -1.87
C ALA A 38 2.04 6.39 -0.71
N SER A 39 1.33 6.17 0.41
CA SER A 39 1.46 6.98 1.63
C SER A 39 2.88 6.92 2.20
N ASN A 40 3.50 5.74 2.30
CA ASN A 40 4.86 5.61 2.84
C ASN A 40 5.92 6.21 1.92
N VAL A 41 5.77 6.08 0.60
CA VAL A 41 6.68 6.71 -0.37
C VAL A 41 6.58 8.23 -0.27
N TRP A 42 5.36 8.77 -0.15
CA TRP A 42 5.16 10.20 0.07
C TRP A 42 5.79 10.67 1.40
N LYS A 43 5.57 9.94 2.51
CA LYS A 43 6.19 10.25 3.80
C LYS A 43 7.73 10.21 3.74
N GLU A 44 8.31 9.26 3.00
CA GLU A 44 9.76 9.18 2.81
C GLU A 44 10.29 10.43 2.10
N ARG A 45 9.68 10.81 0.98
CA ARG A 45 10.05 12.02 0.25
C ARG A 45 9.99 13.25 1.16
N ASN A 46 8.93 13.36 1.98
CA ASN A 46 8.78 14.47 2.91
C ASN A 46 9.88 14.48 3.97
N ARG A 47 10.17 13.34 4.61
CA ARG A 47 11.28 13.24 5.57
C ARG A 47 12.63 13.58 4.94
N ARG A 48 12.85 13.15 3.69
CA ARG A 48 14.08 13.42 2.95
C ARG A 48 14.25 14.92 2.69
N VAL A 49 13.19 15.58 2.26
CA VAL A 49 13.23 17.01 1.89
C VAL A 49 13.24 17.91 3.12
N PHE A 50 12.39 17.65 4.10
CA PHE A 50 12.16 18.57 5.23
C PHE A 50 13.00 18.25 6.47
N GLU A 51 13.42 16.99 6.66
CA GLU A 51 14.19 16.58 7.84
C GLU A 51 15.63 16.15 7.50
N GLY A 52 15.99 16.10 6.21
CA GLY A 52 17.28 15.57 5.76
C GLY A 52 17.48 14.08 6.03
N LYS A 53 16.42 13.34 6.36
CA LYS A 53 16.47 11.91 6.68
C LYS A 53 16.07 11.07 5.49
N SER A 54 16.97 10.22 5.01
CA SER A 54 16.69 9.25 3.95
C SER A 54 16.58 7.84 4.51
N ALA A 55 15.73 7.03 3.88
CA ALA A 55 15.61 5.61 4.17
C ALA A 55 15.87 4.81 2.90
N SER A 56 16.46 3.61 3.05
CA SER A 56 16.64 2.70 1.92
C SER A 56 15.28 2.17 1.44
N PRO A 57 15.16 1.77 0.15
CA PRO A 57 13.94 1.15 -0.35
C PRO A 57 13.48 -0.04 0.49
N SER A 58 14.42 -0.87 0.96
CA SER A 58 14.12 -2.00 1.86
C SER A 58 13.52 -1.57 3.19
N ALA A 59 14.01 -0.46 3.77
CA ALA A 59 13.44 0.09 5.00
C ALA A 59 12.01 0.58 4.79
N ILE A 60 11.72 1.25 3.66
CA ILE A 60 10.37 1.69 3.32
C ILE A 60 9.43 0.50 3.10
N ILE A 61 9.90 -0.57 2.45
CA ILE A 61 9.12 -1.81 2.30
C ILE A 61 8.77 -2.41 3.67
N ASN A 62 9.71 -2.40 4.62
CA ASN A 62 9.45 -2.91 5.97
C ASN A 62 8.40 -2.06 6.70
N LEU A 63 8.47 -0.73 6.62
CA LEU A 63 7.46 0.17 7.18
C LEU A 63 6.06 -0.08 6.59
N ILE A 64 5.98 -0.29 5.28
CA ILE A 64 4.70 -0.62 4.61
C ILE A 64 4.14 -1.95 5.14
N LYS A 65 5.00 -2.96 5.33
CA LYS A 65 4.59 -4.26 5.88
C LYS A 65 4.10 -4.14 7.33
N GLU A 66 4.80 -3.34 8.15
CA GLU A 66 4.40 -3.06 9.53
C GLU A 66 3.04 -2.36 9.61
N GLU A 67 2.85 -1.27 8.85
CA GLU A 67 1.56 -0.57 8.81
C GLU A 67 0.41 -1.48 8.31
N ALA A 68 0.67 -2.29 7.28
CA ALA A 68 -0.31 -3.26 6.78
C ALA A 68 -0.64 -4.35 7.82
N ASN A 69 0.36 -4.81 8.57
CA ASN A 69 0.16 -5.81 9.62
C ASN A 69 -0.64 -5.26 10.81
N ILE A 70 -0.36 -4.02 11.23
CA ILE A 70 -1.14 -3.35 12.28
C ILE A 70 -2.61 -3.29 11.90
N ARG A 71 -2.94 -2.91 10.65
CA ARG A 71 -4.32 -2.93 10.16
C ARG A 71 -4.92 -4.34 10.21
N ALA A 72 -4.18 -5.35 9.78
CA ALA A 72 -4.67 -6.73 9.77
C ALA A 72 -4.98 -7.23 11.19
N LEU A 73 -4.17 -6.86 12.18
CA LEU A 73 -4.42 -7.17 13.60
C LEU A 73 -5.66 -6.44 14.12
N ALA A 74 -5.80 -5.14 13.87
CA ALA A 74 -6.97 -4.37 14.29
C ALA A 74 -8.28 -4.96 13.74
N LEU A 75 -8.30 -5.32 12.45
CA LEU A 75 -9.48 -5.94 11.83
C LEU A 75 -9.78 -7.33 12.42
N ARG A 76 -8.77 -8.09 12.83
CA ARG A 76 -8.96 -9.37 13.51
C ARG A 76 -9.60 -9.16 14.88
N ASP A 77 -9.10 -8.20 15.65
CA ASP A 77 -9.60 -7.91 17.00
C ASP A 77 -11.06 -7.41 16.96
N GLU A 78 -11.42 -6.57 15.99
CA GLU A 78 -12.81 -6.13 15.75
C GLU A 78 -13.75 -7.31 15.43
N ILE A 79 -13.31 -8.28 14.62
CA ILE A 79 -14.10 -9.48 14.30
C ILE A 79 -14.31 -10.34 15.56
N VAL A 80 -13.29 -10.48 16.41
CA VAL A 80 -13.37 -11.24 17.66
C VAL A 80 -14.35 -10.58 18.64
N GLN A 81 -14.41 -9.25 18.71
CA GLN A 81 -15.37 -8.52 19.55
C GLN A 81 -16.81 -8.63 19.05
N LEU A 82 -17.04 -8.69 17.74
CA LEU A 82 -18.38 -8.83 17.14
C LEU A 82 -18.95 -10.25 17.21
N THR A 83 -18.14 -11.25 17.58
CA THR A 83 -18.52 -12.67 17.64
C THR A 83 -18.58 -13.24 19.06
N GLN A 84 -18.44 -12.39 20.09
CA GLN A 84 -18.67 -12.69 21.51
C GLN A 84 -19.93 -11.98 22.00
#